data_AF-A0A5S6Q9J3-F1
#
_entry.id   AF-A0A5S6Q9J3-F1
#
_cell.length_a   1.000
_cell.length_b   1.000
_cell.length_c   1.000
_cell.angle_alpha   90.00
_cell.angle_beta   90.00
_cell.angle_gamma   90.00
#
_symmetry.space_group_name_H-M   'P 1'
#
loop_
_entity.id
_entity.type
_entity.pdbx_description
1 polymer ?
#
loop_
_entity_poly.entity_id
_entity_poly.type
_entity_poly.pdbx_seq_one_letter_code
_entity_poly.pdbx_strand_id
1 'polypeptide(L)'
;MEEIILSLTMTSVCDECDRPYVERWIASDSEDQGQQLMNVEEIIEFFANQAADTEEEQADGNEMDELVDLKQEQGHPSNSEAFHHPEEGLRWFEAQTDCDPQRLLCLKRICDLAATKRRTVIKQTSITKSCSNA
;
A
#
# COMPACT_ATOMS: atom_id res chain seq x y z
N MET A 1 7.22 -3.65 -22.65
CA MET A 1 8.14 -3.95 -21.53
C MET A 1 9.59 -3.60 -21.86
N GLU A 2 10.16 -4.05 -22.99
CA GLU A 2 11.54 -3.73 -23.38
C GLU A 2 11.84 -2.22 -23.48
N GLU A 3 10.88 -1.42 -23.95
CA GLU A 3 11.01 0.03 -24.07
C GLU A 3 11.18 0.75 -22.72
N ILE A 4 10.56 0.22 -21.66
CA ILE A 4 10.67 0.75 -20.28
C ILE A 4 12.07 0.44 -19.74
N ILE A 5 12.57 -0.78 -19.94
CA ILE A 5 13.91 -1.20 -19.52
C ILE A 5 14.97 -0.37 -20.25
N LEU A 6 14.83 -0.18 -21.56
CA LEU A 6 15.73 0.65 -22.36
C LEU A 6 15.73 2.10 -21.89
N SER A 7 14.55 2.66 -21.61
CA SER A 7 14.41 4.02 -21.07
C SER A 7 15.10 4.15 -19.71
N LEU A 8 14.95 3.16 -18.84
CA LEU A 8 15.60 3.13 -17.52
C LEU A 8 17.13 3.06 -17.63
N THR A 9 17.67 2.28 -18.56
CA THR A 9 19.12 2.19 -18.80
C THR A 9 19.71 3.45 -19.44
N MET A 10 18.91 4.20 -20.21
CA MET A 10 19.34 5.47 -20.82
C MET A 10 19.32 6.62 -19.80
N THR A 11 18.43 6.57 -18.82
CA THR A 11 18.46 7.48 -17.66
C THR A 11 19.46 6.96 -16.64
N SER A 12 20.69 7.50 -16.64
CA SER A 12 21.77 7.24 -15.66
C SER A 12 21.41 7.71 -14.23
N VAL A 13 20.24 7.34 -13.72
CA VAL A 13 19.68 7.81 -12.46
C VAL A 13 20.01 6.86 -11.31
N CYS A 14 20.35 5.60 -11.57
CA CYS A 14 20.64 4.62 -10.53
C CYS A 14 21.57 3.50 -11.00
N ASP A 15 22.84 3.53 -10.58
CA ASP A 15 23.79 2.40 -10.75
C ASP A 15 23.48 1.22 -9.80
N GLU A 16 22.55 1.40 -8.85
CA GLU A 16 22.16 0.39 -7.85
C GLU A 16 20.97 -0.48 -8.30
N CYS A 17 20.29 -0.10 -9.38
CA CYS A 17 19.16 -0.88 -9.90
C CYS A 17 19.67 -1.95 -10.87
N ASP A 18 20.06 -3.09 -10.31
CA ASP A 18 20.46 -4.26 -11.09
C ASP A 18 19.33 -4.67 -12.05
N ARG A 19 19.69 -4.90 -13.32
CA ARG A 19 18.77 -5.38 -14.36
C ARG A 19 17.85 -6.55 -13.91
N PRO A 20 18.34 -7.61 -13.23
CA PRO A 20 17.46 -8.67 -12.74
C PRO A 20 16.43 -8.22 -11.69
N TYR A 21 16.71 -7.15 -10.92
CA TYR A 21 15.76 -6.56 -9.98
C TYR A 21 14.63 -5.86 -10.74
N VAL A 22 14.96 -5.07 -11.76
CA VAL A 22 13.97 -4.38 -12.61
C VAL A 22 13.11 -5.38 -13.38
N GLU A 23 13.73 -6.43 -13.93
CA GLU A 23 13.02 -7.49 -14.65
C GLU A 23 12.06 -8.26 -13.72
N ARG A 24 12.47 -8.54 -12.47
CA ARG A 24 11.61 -9.18 -11.47
C ARG A 24 10.44 -8.28 -11.07
N TRP A 25 10.69 -7.00 -10.84
CA TRP A 25 9.65 -6.03 -10.49
C TRP A 25 8.60 -5.88 -11.59
N ILE A 26 9.04 -5.79 -12.86
CA ILE A 26 8.13 -5.73 -14.01
C ILE A 26 7.35 -7.05 -14.16
N ALA A 27 7.99 -8.20 -13.90
CA ALA A 27 7.30 -9.49 -13.92
C ALA A 27 6.23 -9.62 -12.82
N SER A 28 6.41 -8.96 -11.67
CA SER A 28 5.38 -8.95 -10.61
C SER A 28 4.05 -8.33 -11.06
N ASP A 29 4.09 -7.37 -11.99
CA ASP A 29 2.89 -6.75 -12.55
C ASP A 29 2.14 -7.68 -13.53
N SER A 30 2.83 -8.71 -14.07
CA SER A 30 2.20 -9.68 -14.98
C SER A 30 1.26 -10.67 -14.30
N GLU A 31 1.39 -10.82 -12.97
CA GLU A 31 0.50 -11.64 -12.14
C GLU A 31 -0.61 -10.82 -11.47
N ASP A 32 -0.53 -9.48 -11.51
CA ASP A 32 -1.59 -8.62 -11.03
C ASP A 32 -2.72 -8.58 -12.07
N GLN A 33 -3.86 -9.22 -11.76
CA GLN A 33 -5.05 -9.13 -12.59
C GLN A 33 -5.66 -7.72 -12.61
N GLY A 34 -5.09 -6.80 -11.83
CA GLY A 34 -5.63 -5.50 -11.55
C GLY A 34 -6.87 -5.62 -10.66
N GLN A 35 -7.17 -4.54 -9.95
CA GLN A 35 -8.48 -4.44 -9.30
C GLN A 35 -9.51 -4.08 -10.38
N GLN A 36 -10.37 -5.03 -10.75
CA GLN A 36 -11.53 -4.70 -11.57
C GLN A 36 -12.40 -3.71 -10.80
N LEU A 37 -12.62 -2.54 -11.39
CA LEU A 37 -13.58 -1.58 -10.88
C LEU A 37 -14.97 -2.22 -10.97
N MET A 38 -15.58 -2.47 -9.81
CA MET A 38 -16.94 -2.98 -9.74
C MET A 38 -17.86 -2.07 -10.54
N ASN A 39 -18.71 -2.67 -11.35
CA ASN A 39 -19.74 -1.93 -12.04
C ASN A 39 -20.84 -1.50 -11.05
N VAL A 40 -21.71 -0.58 -11.46
CA VAL A 40 -22.73 0.00 -10.57
C VAL A 40 -23.67 -1.06 -9.99
N GLU A 41 -23.97 -2.12 -10.75
CA GLU A 41 -24.85 -3.20 -10.30
C GLU A 41 -24.18 -4.02 -9.18
N GLU A 42 -22.91 -4.38 -9.37
CA GLU A 42 -22.10 -5.10 -8.37
C GLU A 42 -21.93 -4.27 -7.09
N ILE A 43 -21.79 -2.95 -7.21
CA ILE A 43 -21.71 -2.04 -6.07
C ILE A 43 -23.02 -2.07 -5.28
N ILE A 44 -24.16 -2.00 -5.96
CA ILE A 44 -25.48 -2.03 -5.32
C ILE A 44 -25.70 -3.36 -4.60
N GLU A 45 -25.36 -4.48 -5.24
CA GLU A 45 -25.45 -5.82 -4.66
C GLU A 45 -24.57 -5.97 -3.42
N PHE A 46 -23.33 -5.46 -3.46
CA PHE A 46 -22.42 -5.49 -2.32
C PHE A 46 -22.96 -4.73 -1.10
N PHE A 47 -23.57 -3.56 -1.32
CA PHE A 47 -24.20 -2.81 -0.23
C PHE A 47 -25.49 -3.44 0.28
N ALA A 48 -26.26 -4.11 -0.60
CA ALA A 48 -27.49 -4.80 -0.21
C ALA A 48 -27.19 -6.04 0.65
N ASN A 49 -26.18 -6.82 0.30
CA ASN A 49 -25.82 -8.04 1.02
C ASN A 49 -25.22 -7.74 2.41
N GLN A 50 -24.45 -6.65 2.55
CA GLN A 50 -23.89 -6.24 3.85
C GLN A 50 -24.96 -5.87 4.89
N ALA A 51 -26.14 -5.43 4.43
CA ALA A 51 -27.27 -5.08 5.31
C ALA A 51 -28.07 -6.30 5.78
N ALA A 52 -27.95 -7.45 5.10
CA ALA A 52 -28.66 -8.68 5.45
C ALA A 52 -27.93 -9.52 6.53
N ASP A 53 -26.60 -9.39 6.63
CA ASP A 53 -25.76 -10.19 7.54
C ASP A 53 -25.71 -9.67 9.00
N THR A 54 -26.52 -8.67 9.37
CA THR A 54 -26.49 -8.07 10.73
C THR A 54 -27.53 -8.67 11.68
N GLU A 55 -28.36 -9.62 11.24
CA GLU A 55 -29.35 -10.30 12.09
C GLU A 55 -29.05 -11.80 12.19
N GLU A 56 -28.00 -12.20 12.93
CA GLU A 56 -28.01 -13.39 13.80
C GLU A 56 -26.70 -13.51 14.59
N GLU A 57 -26.84 -13.64 15.91
CA GLU A 57 -25.78 -13.68 16.92
C GLU A 57 -25.41 -15.14 17.28
N GLN A 58 -24.10 -15.36 17.49
CA GLN A 58 -23.47 -16.27 18.47
C GLN A 58 -23.12 -17.76 18.14
N ALA A 59 -21.82 -18.02 18.41
CA ALA A 59 -21.17 -19.16 19.09
C ALA A 59 -20.96 -20.51 18.37
N ASP A 60 -19.68 -20.91 18.29
CA ASP A 60 -19.04 -22.16 18.75
C ASP A 60 -17.86 -22.46 17.79
N GLY A 61 -16.59 -22.51 18.20
CA GLY A 61 -16.05 -23.59 19.02
C GLY A 61 -15.01 -24.37 18.21
N ASN A 62 -13.75 -23.92 18.27
CA ASN A 62 -12.53 -24.74 18.15
C ASN A 62 -12.44 -25.80 17.02
N GLU A 63 -11.74 -25.43 15.95
CA GLU A 63 -10.88 -26.37 15.20
C GLU A 63 -9.64 -25.63 14.68
N MET A 64 -8.71 -25.39 15.61
CA MET A 64 -7.29 -25.17 15.30
C MET A 64 -6.60 -26.53 15.42
N ASP A 65 -6.40 -27.22 14.29
CA ASP A 65 -5.15 -27.94 14.03
C ASP A 65 -5.09 -28.40 12.56
N GLU A 66 -3.89 -28.46 12.02
CA GLU A 66 -3.55 -28.96 10.66
C GLU A 66 -3.99 -28.08 9.48
N LEU A 67 -3.31 -26.95 9.30
CA LEU A 67 -2.71 -26.58 8.00
C LEU A 67 -1.55 -25.60 8.26
N VAL A 68 -0.62 -26.08 9.10
CA VAL A 68 0.69 -25.48 9.29
C VAL A 68 1.57 -25.96 8.14
N ASP A 69 1.43 -25.38 6.95
CA ASP A 69 2.55 -25.21 6.02
C ASP A 69 2.14 -24.45 4.75
N LEU A 70 2.90 -23.40 4.45
CA LEU A 70 3.00 -22.75 3.14
C LEU A 70 1.84 -21.84 2.66
N LYS A 71 1.41 -20.90 3.51
CA LYS A 71 1.02 -19.57 3.00
C LYS A 71 1.69 -18.50 3.82
N GLN A 72 2.85 -18.06 3.36
CA GLN A 72 3.37 -16.76 3.70
C GLN A 72 2.43 -15.74 3.05
N GLU A 73 1.24 -15.54 3.63
CA GLU A 73 0.51 -14.30 3.45
C GLU A 73 1.41 -13.22 4.04
N GLN A 74 2.22 -12.61 3.18
CA GLN A 74 2.80 -11.31 3.45
C GLN A 74 1.61 -10.35 3.51
N GLY A 75 0.92 -10.35 4.66
CA GLY A 75 -0.14 -9.42 4.96
C GLY A 75 0.40 -8.03 4.69
N HIS A 76 -0.32 -7.27 3.88
CA HIS A 76 0.07 -5.89 3.58
C HIS A 76 0.29 -5.17 4.93
N PRO A 77 1.35 -4.37 5.06
CA PRO A 77 1.60 -3.66 6.32
C PRO A 77 0.34 -2.90 6.70
N SER A 78 -0.09 -3.07 7.96
CA SER A 78 -1.21 -2.36 8.53
C SER A 78 -1.03 -0.85 8.34
N ASN A 79 -2.14 -0.11 8.44
CA ASN A 79 -2.12 1.35 8.28
C ASN A 79 -1.14 2.07 9.24
N SER A 80 -0.82 1.44 10.38
CA SER A 80 0.18 1.88 11.36
C SER A 80 1.59 1.55 10.88
N GLU A 81 1.82 0.30 10.47
CA GLU A 81 3.10 -0.17 9.96
C GLU A 81 3.54 0.58 8.69
N ALA A 82 2.61 0.86 7.78
CA ALA A 82 2.87 1.66 6.58
C ALA A 82 3.29 3.11 6.90
N PHE A 83 2.99 3.61 8.11
CA PHE A 83 3.46 4.90 8.60
C PHE A 83 4.81 4.80 9.33
N HIS A 84 5.02 3.71 10.09
CA HIS A 84 6.25 3.50 10.87
C HIS A 84 7.45 3.04 10.03
N HIS A 85 7.27 2.15 9.05
CA HIS A 85 8.38 1.62 8.24
C HIS A 85 9.16 2.72 7.49
N PRO A 86 8.51 3.71 6.84
CA PRO A 86 9.25 4.81 6.22
C PRO A 86 10.07 5.63 7.23
N GLU A 87 9.56 5.80 8.45
CA GLU A 87 10.22 6.55 9.51
C GLU A 87 11.47 5.82 10.04
N GLU A 88 11.39 4.49 10.17
CA GLU A 88 12.55 3.64 10.49
C GLU A 88 13.61 3.66 9.41
N GLY A 89 13.21 3.55 8.13
CA GLY A 89 14.13 3.66 7.00
C GLY A 89 14.85 5.02 6.96
N LEU A 90 14.12 6.11 7.26
CA LEU A 90 14.69 7.44 7.37
C LEU A 90 15.70 7.56 8.52
N ARG A 91 15.40 7.01 9.71
CA ARG A 91 16.34 7.00 10.84
C ARG A 91 17.60 6.22 10.52
N TRP A 92 17.46 5.07 9.86
CA TRP A 92 18.60 4.28 9.41
C TRP A 92 19.45 5.05 8.38
N PHE A 93 18.82 5.68 7.39
CA PHE A 93 19.52 6.44 6.35
C PHE A 93 20.25 7.67 6.92
N GLU A 94 19.67 8.36 7.90
CA GLU A 94 20.28 9.49 8.61
C GLU A 94 21.50 9.07 9.46
N ALA A 95 21.56 7.81 9.89
CA ALA A 95 22.69 7.29 10.68
C ALA A 95 23.90 6.86 9.82
N GLN A 96 23.78 6.85 8.48
CA GLN A 96 24.87 6.46 7.60
C GLN A 96 25.95 7.56 7.53
N THR A 97 27.22 7.16 7.53
CA THR A 97 28.36 8.10 7.56
C THR A 97 28.49 8.96 6.29
N ASP A 98 27.94 8.47 5.19
CA ASP A 98 27.92 9.05 3.85
C ASP A 98 26.54 9.61 3.48
N CYS A 99 25.65 9.77 4.46
CA CYS A 99 24.32 10.32 4.25
C CYS A 99 24.39 11.70 3.56
N ASP A 100 23.84 11.78 2.33
CA ASP A 100 23.70 13.03 1.59
C ASP A 100 22.54 13.86 2.17
N PRO A 101 22.81 15.05 2.75
CA PRO A 101 21.78 15.88 3.36
C PRO A 101 20.69 16.34 2.38
N GLN A 102 21.01 16.52 1.09
CA GLN A 102 20.01 16.90 0.09
C GLN A 102 19.06 15.74 -0.21
N ARG A 103 19.58 14.53 -0.38
CA ARG A 103 18.75 13.32 -0.58
C ARG A 103 17.88 13.05 0.64
N LEU A 104 18.43 13.15 1.84
CA LEU A 104 17.68 13.01 3.09
C LEU A 104 16.54 14.03 3.20
N LEU A 105 16.79 15.30 2.86
CA LEU A 105 15.77 16.34 2.88
C LEU A 105 14.66 16.09 1.84
N CYS A 106 15.02 15.64 0.64
CA CYS A 106 14.04 15.26 -0.38
C CYS A 106 13.14 14.11 0.09
N LEU A 107 13.72 13.06 0.72
CA LEU A 107 12.96 11.95 1.28
C LEU A 107 12.01 12.40 2.40
N LYS A 108 12.49 13.21 3.35
CA LYS A 108 11.65 13.77 4.44
C LYS A 108 10.47 14.57 3.87
N ARG A 109 10.68 15.39 2.83
CA ARG A 109 9.60 16.14 2.16
C ARG A 109 8.55 15.25 1.49
N ILE A 110 8.95 14.12 0.91
CA ILE A 110 8.02 13.15 0.32
C ILE A 110 7.12 12.56 1.41
N CYS A 111 7.70 12.14 2.54
CA CYS A 111 6.95 11.65 3.68
C CYS A 111 5.99 12.71 4.25
N ASP A 112 6.45 13.95 4.41
CA ASP A 112 5.61 15.08 4.87
C ASP A 112 4.45 15.37 3.92
N LEU A 113 4.68 15.29 2.60
CA LEU A 113 3.65 15.47 1.60
C LEU A 113 2.60 14.37 1.68
N ALA A 114 3.03 13.11 1.81
CA ALA A 114 2.13 11.97 1.99
C ALA A 114 1.30 12.09 3.28
N ALA A 115 1.92 12.46 4.39
CA ALA A 115 1.24 12.71 5.67
C ALA A 115 0.23 13.87 5.56
N THR A 116 0.60 14.94 4.85
CA THR A 116 -0.28 16.08 4.60
C THR A 116 -1.49 15.69 3.76
N LYS A 117 -1.29 14.92 2.68
CA LYS A 117 -2.38 14.37 1.87
C LYS A 117 -3.30 13.46 2.68
N ARG A 118 -2.75 12.57 3.51
CA ARG A 118 -3.53 11.74 4.43
C ARG A 118 -4.40 12.59 5.36
N ARG A 119 -3.82 13.64 5.96
CA ARG A 119 -4.57 14.58 6.82
C ARG A 119 -5.68 15.32 6.07
N THR A 120 -5.44 15.77 4.83
CA THR A 120 -6.46 16.48 4.05
C THR A 120 -7.59 15.55 3.61
N VAL A 121 -7.27 14.32 3.21
CA VAL A 121 -8.27 13.29 2.87
C VAL A 121 -9.13 12.96 4.08
N ILE A 122 -8.51 12.70 5.25
CA ILE A 122 -9.24 12.44 6.50
C ILE A 122 -10.15 13.61 6.87
N LYS A 123 -9.64 14.85 6.80
CA LYS A 123 -10.45 16.06 7.05
C LYS A 123 -11.63 16.17 6.08
N GLN A 124 -11.43 15.90 4.79
CA GLN A 124 -12.52 15.86 3.82
C GLN A 124 -13.54 14.78 4.17
N THR A 125 -13.12 13.57 4.53
CA THR A 125 -14.06 12.51 4.92
C THR A 125 -14.88 12.90 6.14
N SER A 126 -14.27 13.58 7.13
CA SER A 126 -14.99 14.11 8.30
C SER A 126 -15.97 15.23 7.94
N ILE A 127 -15.60 16.16 7.06
CA ILE A 127 -16.47 17.25 6.61
C ILE A 127 -17.66 16.69 5.83
N THR A 128 -17.44 15.75 4.90
CA THR A 128 -18.52 15.12 4.14
C THR A 128 -19.50 14.38 5.06
N LYS A 129 -18.98 13.66 6.08
CA LYS A 129 -19.83 13.03 7.11
C LYS A 129 -20.65 14.06 7.91
N SER A 130 -20.12 15.25 8.17
CA SER A 130 -20.89 16.32 8.83
C SER A 130 -21.90 17.03 7.91
N CYS A 131 -21.66 17.07 6.59
CA CYS A 131 -22.56 17.71 5.63
C CYS A 131 -23.64 16.78 5.07
N SER A 132 -23.50 15.46 5.17
CA SER A 132 -24.55 14.49 4.81
C SER A 132 -25.61 14.27 5.90
N ASN A 133 -25.43 14.86 7.10
CA ASN A 133 -26.38 14.76 8.22
C ASN A 133 -27.20 16.06 8.43
N ALA A 134 -27.33 16.90 7.40
CA ALA A 134 -28.08 18.15 7.44
C ALA A 134 -29.23 18.14 6.42
#